data_AF-A0A8T7FUK9-F1
#
_entry.id   AF-A0A8T7FUK9-F1
#
_cell.length_a   1.000
_cell.length_b   1.000
_cell.length_c   1.000
_cell.angle_alpha   90.00
_cell.angle_beta   90.00
_cell.angle_gamma   90.00
#
_symmetry.space_group_name_H-M   'P 1'
#
loop_
_entity.id
_entity.type
_entity.pdbx_description
1 polymer ?
#
loop_
_entity_poly.entity_id
_entity_poly.type
_entity_poly.pdbx_seq_one_letter_code
_entity_poly.pdbx_strand_id
1 'polypeptide(L)' 'METDPVCDMKVDPKASLQHVHLGKTYYFCAPACQRAFAKSPETYLVK' A
#
# COMPACT_ATOMS: atom_id res chain seq x y z
N MET A 1 -9.84 -3.82 7.95
CA MET A 1 -8.38 -3.63 8.08
C MET A 1 -7.76 -4.19 6.82
N GLU A 2 -7.03 -3.35 6.11
CA GLU A 2 -6.28 -3.72 4.90
C GLU A 2 -4.83 -3.99 5.30
N THR A 3 -4.09 -4.73 4.48
CA THR A 3 -2.67 -5.01 4.73
C THR A 3 -1.82 -4.13 3.82
N ASP A 4 -0.88 -3.39 4.41
CA ASP A 4 0.12 -2.64 3.66
C ASP A 4 1.04 -3.63 2.92
N PRO A 5 1.09 -3.61 1.57
CA PRO A 5 1.87 -4.57 0.80
C PRO A 5 3.39 -4.37 0.92
N VAL A 6 3.84 -3.25 1.49
CA VAL A 6 5.27 -2.94 1.69
C VAL A 6 5.79 -3.49 3.01
N CYS A 7 5.00 -3.43 4.07
CA CYS A 7 5.44 -3.79 5.43
C CYS A 7 4.57 -4.86 6.12
N ASP A 8 3.58 -5.42 5.42
CA ASP A 8 2.61 -6.39 5.94
C ASP A 8 1.84 -5.90 7.21
N MET A 9 1.86 -4.59 7.47
CA MET A 9 1.18 -4.00 8.62
C MET A 9 -0.33 -3.90 8.36
N LYS A 10 -1.14 -4.22 9.36
CA LYS A 10 -2.59 -3.97 9.28
C LYS A 10 -2.87 -2.48 9.44
N VAL A 11 -3.58 -1.93 8.47
CA VAL A 11 -3.92 -0.51 8.41
C VAL A 11 -5.43 -0.33 8.30
N ASP A 12 -5.93 0.77 8.84
CA ASP A 12 -7.35 1.05 8.82
C ASP A 12 -7.72 1.88 7.59
N PRO A 13 -8.47 1.33 6.61
CA PRO A 13 -8.64 1.98 5.30
C PRO A 13 -9.25 3.38 5.35
N LYS A 14 -9.93 3.73 6.46
CA LYS A 14 -10.51 5.06 6.69
C LYS A 14 -9.49 6.12 7.14
N ALA A 15 -8.38 5.71 7.75
CA ALA A 15 -7.33 6.59 8.27
C ALA A 15 -5.98 6.41 7.56
N SER A 16 -5.86 5.41 6.70
CA SER A 16 -4.64 5.07 5.97
C SER A 16 -4.46 5.93 4.73
N LEU A 17 -3.22 6.04 4.27
CA LEU A 17 -2.94 6.57 2.95
C LEU A 17 -3.38 5.57 1.90
N GLN A 18 -3.95 6.08 0.79
CA GLN A 18 -4.47 5.26 -0.29
C GLN A 18 -3.67 5.50 -1.58
N HIS A 19 -3.45 4.47 -2.38
CA HIS A 19 -2.88 4.59 -3.71
C HIS A 19 -3.62 3.67 -4.67
N VAL A 20 -4.06 4.21 -5.81
CA VAL A 20 -4.72 3.42 -6.84
C VAL A 20 -3.68 2.96 -7.84
N HIS A 21 -3.52 1.64 -7.99
CA HIS A 21 -2.64 1.03 -8.96
C HIS A 21 -3.40 -0.06 -9.73
N LEU A 22 -3.41 0.02 -11.07
CA LEU A 22 -4.12 -0.91 -11.95
C LEU A 22 -5.61 -1.08 -11.59
N GLY A 23 -6.27 -0.01 -11.14
CA GLY A 23 -7.68 -0.02 -10.74
C GLY A 23 -7.95 -0.64 -9.36
N LYS A 24 -6.92 -1.09 -8.64
CA LYS A 24 -7.02 -1.53 -7.24
C LYS A 24 -6.55 -0.43 -6.30
N THR A 25 -7.28 -0.24 -5.20
CA THR A 25 -6.88 0.69 -4.14
C THR A 25 -6.05 -0.07 -3.11
N TYR A 26 -4.83 0.39 -2.87
CA TYR A 26 -3.92 -0.12 -1.85
C TYR A 26 -3.82 0.88 -0.71
N TYR A 27 -3.61 0.35 0.51
CA TYR A 27 -3.58 1.15 1.72
C TYR A 27 -2.23 1.04 2.41
N PHE A 28 -1.73 2.15 2.96
CA PHE A 28 -0.39 2.25 3.51
C PHE A 28 -0.39 2.84 4.92
N CYS A 29 0.49 2.30 5.77
CA CYS A 29 0.62 2.73 7.16
C CYS A 29 1.32 4.08 7.28
N ALA A 30 2.18 4.40 6.31
CA ALA A 30 3.01 5.60 6.31
C ALA A 30 3.26 6.12 4.88
N PRO A 31 3.57 7.43 4.74
CA PRO A 31 3.93 8.01 3.44
C PRO A 31 5.16 7.36 2.81
N ALA A 32 6.07 6.84 3.64
CA ALA A 32 7.24 6.11 3.17
C ALA A 32 6.86 4.81 2.44
N CYS A 33 5.91 4.04 2.98
CA CYS A 33 5.40 2.82 2.34
C CYS A 33 4.69 3.15 1.03
N GLN A 34 3.81 4.16 1.04
CA GLN A 34 3.14 4.60 -0.19
C GLN A 34 4.13 5.00 -1.29
N ARG A 35 5.20 5.75 -0.95
CA ARG A 35 6.25 6.12 -1.91
C ARG A 35 7.07 4.94 -2.39
N ALA A 36 7.42 4.01 -1.50
CA ALA A 36 8.14 2.79 -1.87
C ALA A 36 7.30 1.96 -2.85
N PHE A 37 6.01 1.78 -2.55
CA PHE A 37 5.07 1.11 -3.43
C PHE A 37 4.91 1.84 -4.76
N ALA A 38 4.76 3.17 -4.78
CA ALA A 38 4.65 3.94 -6.01
C ALA A 38 5.92 3.84 -6.90
N LYS A 39 7.09 3.63 -6.29
CA LYS A 39 8.37 3.49 -7.02
C LYS A 39 8.52 2.12 -7.67
N SER A 40 8.06 1.06 -7.02
CA SER A 40 8.20 -0.32 -7.51
C SER A 40 7.01 -1.18 -7.10
N PRO A 41 5.80 -0.88 -7.59
CA PRO A 41 4.57 -1.53 -7.14
C PRO A 41 4.59 -3.02 -7.50
N GLU A 42 5.08 -3.34 -8.70
CA GLU A 42 5.18 -4.72 -9.19
C GLU A 42 5.92 -5.60 -8.18
N THR A 43 7.06 -5.17 -7.63
CA THR A 43 7.85 -5.92 -6.64
C THR A 43 7.05 -6.29 -5.38
N TYR A 44 6.16 -5.41 -4.92
CA TYR A 44 5.30 -5.66 -3.76
C TYR A 44 4.02 -6.45 -4.11
N LEU A 45 3.70 -6.57 -5.40
CA LEU A 45 2.52 -7.27 -5.91
C LEU A 45 2.80 -8.68 -6.43
N VAL A 46 4.07 -9.13 -6.53
CA VAL A 46 4.44 -10.48 -7.02
C VAL A 46 4.22 -11.60 -5.98
N LYS A 47 3.38 -11.40 -4.96
CA LYS A 47 3.21 -12.38 -3.87
C LYS A 47 2.06 -13.34 -4.15
#